data_AF-A0A7J3VUJ9-F1
#
_entry.id   AF-A0A7J3VUJ9-F1
#
_cell.length_a   1.000
_cell.length_b   1.000
_cell.length_c   1.000
_cell.angle_alpha   90.00
_cell.angle_beta   90.00
_cell.angle_gamma   90.00
#
_symmetry.space_group_name_H-M   'P 1'
#
loop_
_entity.id
_entity.type
_entity.pdbx_description
1 polymer ?
#
loop_
_entity_poly.entity_id
_entity_poly.type
_entity_poly.pdbx_seq_one_letter_code
_entity_poly.pdbx_strand_id
1 'polypeptide(L)'
;MAEEDAKAEILDKVEKLYSAVNRIRFYREVAMDDKISDLLTEAEKLRTEMKLSEQEVEKLADDLDEFYISGSSSYGDLDPISHWVNVVYGRLSKP
;
A
#
# COMPACT_ATOMS: atom_id res chain seq x y z
N MET A 1 7.34 9.95 19.51
CA MET A 1 6.85 10.18 18.14
C MET A 1 5.44 10.69 18.28
N ALA A 2 5.11 11.86 17.73
CA ALA A 2 3.71 12.29 17.72
C ALA A 2 2.92 11.35 16.80
N GLU A 3 1.64 11.13 17.06
CA GLU A 3 0.77 10.31 16.20
C GLU A 3 0.84 10.75 14.73
N GLU A 4 0.98 12.06 14.50
CA GLU A 4 1.12 12.66 13.18
C GLU A 4 2.40 12.22 12.47
N ASP A 5 3.55 12.21 13.17
CA ASP A 5 4.83 11.73 12.60
C ASP A 5 4.73 10.24 12.22
N ALA A 6 4.11 9.42 13.08
CA ALA A 6 3.94 8.00 12.84
C ALA A 6 3.05 7.73 11.62
N LYS A 7 1.95 8.50 11.47
CA LYS A 7 1.06 8.40 10.32
C LYS A 7 1.71 8.89 9.03
N ALA A 8 2.57 9.92 9.10
CA ALA A 8 3.34 10.38 7.94
C ALA A 8 4.34 9.33 7.46
N GLU A 9 5.02 8.63 8.37
CA GLU A 9 5.90 7.51 8.01
C GLU A 9 5.12 6.34 7.39
N ILE A 10 3.93 6.03 7.92
CA ILE A 10 3.06 4.98 7.38
C ILE A 10 2.53 5.37 6.00
N LEU A 11 2.17 6.63 5.79
CA LEU A 11 1.73 7.15 4.49
C LEU A 11 2.79 6.88 3.41
N ASP A 12 4.04 7.27 3.66
CA ASP A 12 5.16 7.03 2.74
C ASP A 12 5.33 5.52 2.43
N LYS A 13 5.16 4.65 3.43
CA LYS A 13 5.22 3.19 3.22
C LYS A 13 4.05 2.65 2.40
N VAL A 14 2.83 3.16 2.62
CA VAL A 14 1.64 2.79 1.85
C VAL A 14 1.80 3.20 0.39
N GLU A 15 2.28 4.43 0.12
CA GLU A 15 2.54 4.90 -1.24
C GLU A 15 3.62 4.06 -1.94
N LYS A 16 4.71 3.75 -1.24
CA LYS A 16 5.77 2.88 -1.78
C LYS A 16 5.28 1.48 -2.08
N LEU A 17 4.49 0.89 -1.19
CA LEU A 17 3.92 -0.44 -1.40
C LEU A 17 2.98 -0.45 -2.60
N TYR A 18 2.07 0.52 -2.68
CA TYR A 18 1.18 0.71 -3.83
C TYR A 18 1.96 0.83 -5.15
N SER A 19 2.98 1.69 -5.17
CA SER A 19 3.83 1.89 -6.35
C SER A 19 4.55 0.60 -6.74
N ALA A 20 5.11 -0.14 -5.78
CA ALA A 20 5.80 -1.40 -6.04
C ALA A 20 4.86 -2.44 -6.65
N VAL A 21 3.66 -2.63 -6.06
CA VAL A 21 2.64 -3.58 -6.55
C VAL A 21 2.22 -3.25 -7.98
N ASN A 22 1.92 -1.98 -8.27
CA ASN A 22 1.50 -1.59 -9.62
C ASN A 22 2.62 -1.71 -10.65
N ARG A 23 3.87 -1.43 -10.28
CA ARG A 23 5.02 -1.66 -11.16
C ARG A 23 5.25 -3.15 -11.40
N ILE A 24 5.06 -4.01 -10.40
CA ILE A 24 5.11 -5.47 -10.58
C ILE A 24 4.01 -5.92 -11.55
N ARG A 25 2.75 -5.49 -11.35
CA ARG A 25 1.62 -5.79 -12.24
C ARG A 25 1.94 -5.38 -13.68
N PHE A 26 2.38 -4.14 -13.87
CA PHE A 26 2.79 -3.63 -15.19
C PHE A 26 3.93 -4.43 -15.81
N TYR A 27 5.02 -4.70 -15.09
CA TYR A 27 6.16 -5.44 -15.65
C TYR A 27 5.83 -6.89 -16.00
N ARG A 28 4.90 -7.52 -15.27
CA ARG A 28 4.35 -8.84 -15.65
C ARG A 28 3.59 -8.77 -16.97
N GLU A 29 2.79 -7.72 -17.19
CA GLU A 29 2.05 -7.53 -18.44
C GLU A 29 2.97 -7.35 -19.65
N VAL A 30 4.09 -6.65 -19.48
CA VAL A 30 5.07 -6.40 -20.56
C VAL A 30 6.23 -7.39 -20.62
N ALA A 31 6.15 -8.51 -19.87
CA ALA A 31 7.17 -9.57 -19.82
C ALA A 31 8.60 -9.08 -19.46
N MET A 32 8.70 -8.10 -18.56
CA MET A 32 9.97 -7.55 -18.06
C MET A 32 10.34 -8.14 -16.69
N ASP A 33 10.54 -9.46 -16.65
CA ASP A 33 10.73 -10.21 -15.39
C ASP A 33 12.00 -9.80 -14.62
N ASP A 34 13.02 -9.30 -15.32
CA ASP A 34 14.27 -8.80 -14.72
C ASP A 34 14.04 -7.60 -13.80
N LYS A 35 12.96 -6.85 -14.00
CA LYS A 35 12.59 -5.68 -13.19
C LYS A 35 11.73 -6.02 -11.96
N ILE A 36 11.29 -7.26 -11.83
CA ILE A 36 10.31 -7.66 -10.82
C ILE A 36 10.97 -8.07 -9.50
N SER A 37 12.14 -8.71 -9.53
CA SER A 37 12.76 -9.31 -8.33
C SER A 37 12.99 -8.31 -7.20
N ASP A 38 13.53 -7.13 -7.52
CA ASP A 38 13.79 -6.08 -6.52
C ASP A 38 12.49 -5.52 -5.94
N LEU A 39 11.48 -5.32 -6.79
CA LEU A 39 10.18 -4.83 -6.37
C LEU A 39 9.43 -5.84 -5.50
N LEU A 40 9.52 -7.15 -5.79
CA LEU A 40 8.94 -8.18 -4.94
C LEU A 40 9.57 -8.16 -3.54
N THR A 41 10.89 -7.98 -3.47
CA THR A 41 11.61 -7.89 -2.20
C THR A 41 11.20 -6.65 -1.41
N GLU A 42 11.09 -5.50 -2.09
CA GLU A 42 10.64 -4.24 -1.49
C GLU A 42 9.19 -4.34 -0.99
N ALA A 43 8.28 -4.85 -1.83
CA ALA A 43 6.87 -5.04 -1.48
C ALA A 43 6.72 -5.99 -0.29
N GLU A 44 7.46 -7.10 -0.27
CA GLU A 44 7.43 -8.07 0.83
C GLU A 44 7.93 -7.48 2.15
N LYS A 45 8.99 -6.68 2.09
CA LYS A 45 9.51 -5.95 3.26
C LYS A 45 8.46 -4.97 3.79
N LEU A 46 7.89 -4.12 2.93
CA LEU A 46 6.88 -3.13 3.32
C LEU A 46 5.62 -3.79 3.88
N ARG A 47 5.14 -4.85 3.21
CA ARG A 47 4.01 -5.67 3.68
C ARG A 47 4.25 -6.21 5.09
N THR A 48 5.43 -6.77 5.34
CA THR A 48 5.81 -7.34 6.64
C THR A 48 5.93 -6.26 7.71
N GLU A 49 6.58 -5.13 7.42
CA GLU A 49 6.71 -4.01 8.35
C GLU A 49 5.35 -3.43 8.74
N MET A 50 4.39 -3.41 7.82
CA MET A 50 3.03 -2.91 8.05
C MET A 50 2.06 -3.97 8.58
N LYS A 51 2.52 -5.21 8.79
CA LYS A 51 1.70 -6.36 9.22
C LYS A 51 0.45 -6.55 8.34
N LEU A 52 0.63 -6.47 7.02
CA LEU A 52 -0.43 -6.72 6.03
C LEU A 52 -0.31 -8.15 5.48
N SER A 53 -1.43 -8.78 5.19
CA SER A 53 -1.48 -10.02 4.39
C SER A 53 -1.39 -9.72 2.90
N GLU A 54 -1.04 -10.70 2.07
CA GLU A 54 -0.97 -10.52 0.60
C GLU A 54 -2.32 -10.05 0.04
N GLN A 55 -3.43 -10.61 0.51
CA GLN A 55 -4.78 -10.21 0.09
C GLN A 55 -5.09 -8.75 0.45
N GLU A 56 -4.58 -8.26 1.59
CA GLU A 56 -4.75 -6.87 1.98
C GLU A 56 -3.89 -5.92 1.14
N VAL A 57 -2.70 -6.36 0.72
CA VAL A 57 -1.87 -5.60 -0.21
C VAL A 57 -2.54 -5.46 -1.57
N GLU A 58 -3.10 -6.54 -2.10
CA GLU A 58 -3.86 -6.50 -3.37
C GLU A 58 -5.09 -5.60 -3.24
N LYS A 59 -5.85 -5.74 -2.15
CA LYS A 59 -7.01 -4.87 -1.89
C LYS A 59 -6.62 -3.39 -1.76
N LEU A 60 -5.52 -3.10 -1.07
CA LEU A 60 -4.98 -1.75 -0.95
C LEU A 60 -4.67 -1.16 -2.33
N ALA A 61 -4.04 -1.95 -3.20
CA ALA A 61 -3.75 -1.51 -4.55
C ALA A 61 -5.02 -1.28 -5.37
N ASP A 62 -5.99 -2.19 -5.30
CA ASP A 62 -7.25 -2.07 -6.04
C ASP A 62 -8.08 -0.87 -5.57
N ASP A 63 -8.18 -0.62 -4.26
CA ASP A 63 -8.91 0.53 -3.72
C ASP A 63 -8.27 1.85 -4.18
N LEU A 64 -6.93 1.92 -4.22
CA LEU A 64 -6.20 3.11 -4.68
C LEU A 64 -6.33 3.29 -6.20
N ASP A 65 -6.24 2.21 -6.98
CA ASP A 65 -6.48 2.25 -8.43
C ASP A 65 -7.89 2.78 -8.75
N GLU A 66 -8.92 2.23 -8.08
CA GLU A 66 -10.30 2.68 -8.24
C GLU A 66 -10.44 4.16 -7.89
N PHE A 67 -9.83 4.60 -6.79
CA PHE A 67 -9.87 6.00 -6.38
C PHE A 67 -9.14 6.93 -7.35
N TYR A 68 -7.98 6.55 -7.88
CA TYR A 68 -7.27 7.37 -8.86
C TYR A 68 -7.98 7.42 -10.22
N ILE A 69 -8.70 6.36 -10.60
CA ILE A 69 -9.47 6.32 -11.85
C ILE A 69 -10.79 7.08 -11.71
N SER A 70 -11.53 6.86 -10.62
CA SER A 70 -12.92 7.31 -10.48
C SER A 70 -13.08 8.52 -9.56
N GLY A 71 -12.08 8.85 -8.75
CA GLY A 71 -12.17 9.82 -7.65
C GLY A 71 -13.09 9.36 -6.50
N SER A 72 -13.58 8.11 -6.53
CA SER A 72 -14.58 7.61 -5.59
C SER A 72 -13.95 6.69 -4.55
N SER A 73 -14.40 6.80 -3.30
CA SER A 73 -13.93 5.96 -2.19
C SER A 73 -15.04 5.03 -1.72
N SER A 74 -14.69 3.78 -1.41
CA SER A 74 -15.56 2.81 -0.74
C SER A 74 -15.62 3.01 0.79
N TYR A 75 -14.82 3.93 1.33
CA TYR A 75 -14.65 4.15 2.76
C TYR A 75 -15.41 5.38 3.30
N GLY A 76 -16.48 5.80 2.62
CA GLY A 76 -17.31 6.93 3.04
C GLY A 76 -16.57 8.27 2.89
N ASP A 77 -16.39 8.98 4.00
CA ASP A 77 -15.74 10.30 4.02
C ASP A 77 -14.20 10.24 3.96
N LEU A 78 -13.61 9.05 4.09
CA LEU A 78 -12.16 8.86 4.00
C LEU A 78 -11.78 8.42 2.59
N ASP A 79 -10.74 9.02 2.03
CA ASP A 79 -10.05 8.46 0.87
C ASP A 79 -9.36 7.13 1.25
N PRO A 80 -9.08 6.24 0.28
CA PRO A 80 -8.48 4.94 0.59
C PRO A 80 -7.09 5.03 1.20
N ILE A 81 -6.28 6.04 0.84
CA ILE A 81 -4.93 6.15 1.39
C ILE A 81 -4.98 6.45 2.89
N SER A 82 -5.85 7.38 3.30
CA SER A 82 -6.15 7.70 4.69
C SER A 82 -6.74 6.51 5.44
N HIS A 83 -7.62 5.72 4.81
CA HIS A 83 -8.14 4.48 5.40
C HIS A 83 -7.01 3.50 5.73
N TRP A 84 -6.16 3.18 4.75
CA TRP A 84 -5.07 2.21 4.92
C TRP A 84 -3.99 2.68 5.89
N VAL A 85 -3.68 3.97 5.92
CA VAL A 85 -2.79 4.56 6.95
C VAL A 85 -3.36 4.33 8.34
N ASN A 86 -4.65 4.56 8.55
CA ASN A 86 -5.30 4.31 9.85
C ASN A 86 -5.33 2.83 10.23
N VAL A 87 -5.58 1.93 9.26
CA VAL A 87 -5.55 0.47 9.48
C VAL A 87 -4.16 0.03 9.94
N VAL A 88 -3.10 0.43 9.23
CA VAL A 88 -1.72 0.07 9.57
C VAL A 88 -1.33 0.70 10.90
N TYR A 89 -1.61 1.98 11.11
CA TYR A 89 -1.31 2.65 12.39
C TYR A 89 -1.97 1.94 13.57
N GLY A 90 -3.24 1.54 13.42
CA GLY A 90 -3.96 0.78 14.44
C GLY A 90 -3.38 -0.62 14.72
N ARG A 91 -2.67 -1.23 13.77
CA ARG A 91 -1.97 -2.52 13.96
C ARG A 91 -0.61 -2.35 14.61
N LEU A 92 0.11 -1.29 14.27
CA LEU A 92 1.45 -1.02 14.80
C LEU A 92 1.41 -0.42 16.21
N SER A 93 0.34 0.30 16.53
CA SER A 93 0.13 0.92 17.86
C SER A 93 -0.41 -0.05 18.92
N LYS A 94 -0.85 -1.25 18.53
CA LYS A 94 -1.29 -2.29 19.48
C LYS A 94 -0.08 -3.09 19.98
N PRO A 95 0.08 -3.25 21.31
CA PRO A 95 1.20 -3.99 21.91
C PRO A 95 1.18 -5.48 21.55
#